data_AF-A0A836QS93-F1
#
_entry.id   AF-A0A836QS93-F1
#
_cell.length_a   1.000
_cell.length_b   1.000
_cell.length_c   1.000
_cell.angle_alpha   90.00
_cell.angle_beta   90.00
_cell.angle_gamma   90.00
#
_symmetry.space_group_name_H-M   'P 1'
#
loop_
_entity.id
_entity.type
_entity.pdbx_description
1 polymer ?
#
loop_
_entity_poly.entity_id
_entity_poly.type
_entity_poly.pdbx_seq_one_letter_code
_entity_poly.pdbx_strand_id
1 'polypeptide(L)'
;FSKKTEEKKAQKDKELGDLKKFDEELKKEDNIKEAKVDSPQQKNSIFKPQLSVPNSQTEATVELNTKEFKYISYFLKIKRKIQMVWSYPRESYNKAESGKVLVVMSVDKTGKLISVSILKSSGFKRLDEGAKSAIITAAPYPPFPKSWKYLKKLNIKVLFAYMPGTWNFR
;
A
#
# COMPACT_ATOMS: atom_id res chain seq x y z
N PHE A 1 4.03 27.86 25.45
CA PHE A 1 4.70 26.81 24.67
C PHE A 1 4.24 25.39 25.05
N SER A 2 2.92 25.09 25.01
CA SER A 2 2.45 23.73 25.42
C SER A 2 1.31 23.11 24.60
N LYS A 3 0.80 23.78 23.55
CA LYS A 3 -0.32 23.23 22.73
C LYS A 3 0.13 22.36 21.55
N LYS A 4 1.40 22.45 21.13
CA LYS A 4 1.93 21.80 19.91
C LYS A 4 2.15 20.28 20.04
N THR A 5 2.13 19.74 21.26
CA THR A 5 2.45 18.33 21.54
C THR A 5 1.20 17.44 21.63
N GLU A 6 0.04 18.01 22.01
CA GLU A 6 -1.24 17.28 22.08
C GLU A 6 -1.91 17.15 20.70
N GLU A 7 -1.78 18.15 19.83
CA GLU A 7 -2.29 18.16 18.44
C GLU A 7 -1.77 16.98 17.58
N LYS A 8 -0.52 16.55 17.81
CA LYS A 8 0.08 15.42 17.08
C LYS A 8 -0.41 14.04 17.55
N LYS A 9 -0.88 13.92 18.79
CA LYS A 9 -1.29 12.62 19.35
C LYS A 9 -2.71 12.28 18.89
N ALA A 10 -3.61 13.26 18.90
CA ALA A 10 -5.01 13.08 18.47
C ALA A 10 -5.16 12.88 16.94
N GLN A 11 -4.34 13.53 16.11
CA GLN A 11 -4.34 13.31 14.65
C GLN A 11 -3.86 11.90 14.27
N LYS A 12 -2.88 11.36 15.02
CA LYS A 12 -2.36 10.01 14.79
C LYS A 12 -3.38 8.94 15.14
N ASP A 13 -4.20 9.16 16.18
CA ASP A 13 -5.18 8.18 16.64
C ASP A 13 -6.40 8.08 15.70
N LYS A 14 -6.75 9.17 14.99
CA LYS A 14 -7.84 9.19 14.01
C LYS A 14 -7.44 8.57 12.66
N GLU A 15 -6.25 8.86 12.15
CA GLU A 15 -5.68 8.18 10.96
C GLU A 15 -5.48 6.67 11.20
N LEU A 16 -5.17 6.25 12.44
CA LEU A 16 -5.02 4.83 12.80
C LEU A 16 -6.36 4.08 12.84
N GLY A 17 -7.46 4.77 13.11
CA GLY A 17 -8.82 4.21 13.11
C GLY A 17 -9.32 3.92 11.69
N ASP A 18 -9.10 4.85 10.77
CA ASP A 18 -9.56 4.72 9.38
C ASP A 18 -8.76 3.68 8.58
N LEU A 19 -7.47 3.49 8.93
CA LEU A 19 -6.66 2.38 8.40
C LEU A 19 -7.12 1.00 8.91
N LYS A 20 -7.55 0.89 10.17
CA LYS A 20 -8.05 -0.38 10.73
C LYS A 20 -9.39 -0.79 10.12
N LYS A 21 -10.26 0.17 9.83
CA LYS A 21 -11.58 -0.08 9.25
C LYS A 21 -11.48 -0.56 7.79
N PHE A 22 -10.47 -0.09 7.06
CA PHE A 22 -10.20 -0.52 5.68
C PHE A 22 -9.58 -1.93 5.59
N ASP A 23 -8.68 -2.30 6.52
CA ASP A 23 -8.17 -3.68 6.65
C ASP A 23 -9.31 -4.69 6.93
N GLU A 24 -10.40 -4.24 7.55
CA GLU A 24 -11.58 -5.04 7.87
C GLU A 24 -12.54 -5.18 6.68
N GLU A 25 -12.60 -4.16 5.82
CA GLU A 25 -13.44 -4.12 4.61
C GLU A 25 -12.87 -5.00 3.49
N LEU A 26 -11.54 -5.04 3.33
CA LEU A 26 -10.86 -5.93 2.38
C LEU A 26 -11.05 -7.43 2.69
N LYS A 27 -11.36 -7.80 3.93
CA LYS A 27 -11.61 -9.21 4.32
C LYS A 27 -13.03 -9.68 4.00
N LYS A 28 -13.96 -8.77 3.72
CA LYS A 28 -15.37 -9.12 3.48
C LYS A 28 -15.68 -9.41 2.00
N GLU A 29 -14.81 -9.01 1.08
CA GLU A 29 -15.03 -9.18 -0.37
C GLU A 29 -14.59 -10.56 -0.90
N ASP A 30 -13.85 -11.37 -0.13
CA ASP A 30 -13.39 -12.71 -0.56
C ASP A 30 -14.45 -13.83 -0.41
N ASN A 31 -15.73 -13.50 -0.18
CA ASN A 31 -16.75 -14.51 0.14
C ASN A 31 -17.96 -14.49 -0.79
N ILE A 32 -17.79 -14.77 -2.10
CA ILE A 32 -18.92 -15.17 -2.97
C ILE A 32 -18.54 -16.29 -3.97
N LYS A 33 -18.86 -17.52 -3.55
CA LYS A 33 -19.60 -18.62 -4.24
C LYS A 33 -19.02 -19.27 -5.50
N GLU A 34 -18.62 -20.53 -5.34
CA GLU A 34 -18.67 -21.56 -6.40
C GLU A 34 -19.66 -22.66 -5.97
N ALA A 35 -20.53 -23.09 -6.88
CA ALA A 35 -21.73 -23.88 -6.57
C ALA A 35 -21.61 -25.37 -6.94
N LYS A 36 -22.07 -26.23 -6.01
CA LYS A 36 -22.63 -27.60 -6.12
C LYS A 36 -21.78 -28.74 -6.72
N VAL A 37 -21.50 -29.79 -5.92
CA VAL A 37 -21.82 -31.24 -6.14
C VAL A 37 -21.80 -31.98 -4.77
N ASP A 38 -22.68 -32.98 -4.62
CA ASP A 38 -23.18 -33.70 -3.44
C ASP A 38 -22.21 -34.47 -2.50
N SER A 39 -22.59 -34.50 -1.21
CA SER A 39 -22.39 -35.39 -0.02
C SER A 39 -21.51 -36.68 -0.06
N PRO A 40 -21.14 -37.30 1.09
CA PRO A 40 -20.55 -36.78 2.34
C PRO A 40 -19.43 -37.68 2.99
N GLN A 41 -18.66 -37.10 3.93
CA GLN A 41 -17.82 -37.73 4.99
C GLN A 41 -16.47 -38.41 4.62
N GLN A 42 -15.34 -37.85 5.10
CA GLN A 42 -14.55 -38.36 6.24
C GLN A 42 -13.16 -37.66 6.35
N LYS A 43 -12.97 -36.99 7.51
CA LYS A 43 -11.76 -36.75 8.31
C LYS A 43 -10.35 -36.68 7.67
N ASN A 44 -9.67 -35.60 8.09
CA ASN A 44 -8.24 -35.47 8.43
C ASN A 44 -7.30 -34.75 7.47
N SER A 45 -6.75 -33.67 8.03
CA SER A 45 -5.61 -32.87 7.60
C SER A 45 -5.84 -32.08 6.31
N ILE A 46 -5.38 -30.82 6.32
CA ILE A 46 -4.65 -30.15 5.23
C ILE A 46 -4.70 -28.65 5.56
N PHE A 47 -3.86 -28.26 6.51
CA PHE A 47 -3.23 -26.95 6.47
C PHE A 47 -2.39 -26.92 5.18
N LYS A 48 -2.91 -26.32 4.11
CA LYS A 48 -2.12 -25.91 2.94
C LYS A 48 -2.42 -24.44 2.67
N PRO A 49 -1.62 -23.50 3.20
CA PRO A 49 -1.51 -22.22 2.54
C PRO A 49 -0.87 -22.49 1.18
N GLN A 50 -1.63 -22.29 0.09
CA GLN A 50 -1.17 -22.57 -1.26
C GLN A 50 -0.04 -21.58 -1.62
N LEU A 51 1.21 -22.05 -1.52
CA LEU A 51 2.39 -21.33 -1.98
C LEU A 51 2.35 -21.20 -3.50
N SER A 52 2.24 -19.98 -4.00
CA SER A 52 2.69 -19.66 -5.36
C SER A 52 4.18 -19.31 -5.29
N VAL A 53 5.02 -20.19 -5.81
CA VAL A 53 6.48 -19.99 -5.91
C VAL A 53 6.85 -20.00 -7.39
N PRO A 54 7.59 -18.98 -7.83
CA PRO A 54 8.90 -19.28 -8.39
C PRO A 54 9.98 -18.47 -7.65
N ASN A 55 10.84 -19.18 -6.92
CA ASN A 55 12.04 -18.74 -6.18
C ASN A 55 11.88 -17.83 -4.91
N SER A 56 11.25 -18.40 -3.87
CA SER A 56 10.76 -17.76 -2.62
C SER A 56 11.79 -17.05 -1.69
N GLN A 57 13.11 -17.16 -1.90
CA GLN A 57 14.08 -16.48 -1.01
C GLN A 57 14.53 -15.10 -1.50
N THR A 58 14.32 -14.79 -2.78
CA THR A 58 14.94 -13.61 -3.43
C THR A 58 13.98 -12.50 -3.79
N GLU A 59 12.67 -12.79 -3.83
CA GLU A 59 11.61 -11.81 -4.08
C GLU A 59 10.60 -11.81 -2.94
N ALA A 60 10.09 -10.65 -2.56
CA ALA A 60 9.02 -10.51 -1.58
C ALA A 60 7.97 -9.51 -2.08
N THR A 61 6.72 -9.70 -1.67
CA THR A 61 5.62 -8.75 -1.95
C THR A 61 5.02 -8.31 -0.62
N VAL A 62 5.07 -7.01 -0.32
CA VAL A 62 4.69 -6.47 0.99
C VAL A 62 3.95 -5.14 0.82
N GLU A 63 3.03 -4.82 1.71
CA GLU A 63 2.35 -3.53 1.73
C GLU A 63 3.20 -2.44 2.39
N LEU A 64 3.19 -1.22 1.84
CA LEU A 64 4.00 -0.10 2.34
C LEU A 64 3.69 0.25 3.81
N ASN A 65 2.46 -0.01 4.27
CA ASN A 65 2.04 0.22 5.66
C ASN A 65 2.04 -1.08 6.52
N THR A 66 2.80 -2.12 6.13
CA THR A 66 2.91 -3.36 6.91
C THR A 66 3.33 -3.13 8.36
N LYS A 67 2.89 -4.03 9.25
CA LYS A 67 3.27 -4.08 10.68
C LYS A 67 4.48 -4.97 10.95
N GLU A 68 5.04 -5.61 9.92
CA GLU A 68 6.23 -6.44 10.04
C GLU A 68 7.47 -5.60 10.37
N PHE A 69 8.01 -5.76 11.58
CA PHE A 69 9.15 -4.99 12.11
C PHE A 69 10.35 -4.92 11.16
N LYS A 70 10.60 -5.99 10.40
CA LYS A 70 11.68 -6.06 9.40
C LYS A 70 11.63 -4.91 8.39
N TYR A 71 10.43 -4.47 7.97
CA TYR A 71 10.24 -3.53 6.86
C TYR A 71 9.94 -2.08 7.29
N ILE A 72 9.47 -1.87 8.53
CA ILE A 72 8.96 -0.57 9.02
C ILE A 72 9.93 0.59 8.74
N SER A 73 11.20 0.46 9.16
CA SER A 73 12.18 1.54 9.06
C SER A 73 12.54 1.88 7.61
N TYR A 74 12.57 0.87 6.73
CA TYR A 74 12.84 1.02 5.31
C TYR A 74 11.63 1.64 4.58
N PHE A 75 10.42 1.15 4.86
CA PHE A 75 9.19 1.67 4.25
C PHE A 75 8.88 3.09 4.69
N LEU A 76 9.24 3.49 5.91
CA LEU A 76 9.13 4.89 6.33
C LEU A 76 9.98 5.83 5.46
N LYS A 77 11.17 5.40 5.03
CA LYS A 77 12.02 6.19 4.12
C LYS A 77 11.37 6.30 2.73
N ILE A 78 10.88 5.18 2.20
CA ILE A 78 10.17 5.16 0.91
C ILE A 78 8.93 6.04 0.95
N LYS A 79 8.09 5.88 1.97
CA LYS A 79 6.88 6.67 2.20
C LYS A 79 7.18 8.17 2.20
N ARG A 80 8.20 8.59 2.95
CA ARG A 80 8.63 10.00 2.98
C ARG A 80 9.05 10.51 1.60
N LYS A 81 9.84 9.74 0.85
CA LYS A 81 10.25 10.13 -0.52
C LYS A 81 9.05 10.34 -1.44
N ILE A 82 8.11 9.40 -1.43
CA ILE A 82 6.89 9.50 -2.24
C ILE A 82 6.06 10.70 -1.79
N GLN A 83 5.84 10.88 -0.48
CA GLN A 83 5.03 11.98 0.05
C GLN A 83 5.59 13.37 -0.28
N MET A 84 6.91 13.53 -0.41
CA MET A 84 7.52 14.82 -0.77
C MET A 84 7.18 15.28 -2.19
N VAL A 85 6.93 14.35 -3.11
CA VAL A 85 6.65 14.64 -4.52
C VAL A 85 5.20 14.34 -4.90
N TRP A 86 4.46 13.66 -4.04
CA TRP A 86 3.06 13.34 -4.27
C TRP A 86 2.21 14.59 -4.14
N SER A 87 1.54 14.95 -5.23
CA SER A 87 0.62 16.08 -5.29
C SER A 87 -0.74 15.64 -5.85
N TYR A 88 -1.81 16.24 -5.33
CA TYR A 88 -3.14 16.13 -5.93
C TYR A 88 -3.16 16.91 -7.25
N PRO A 89 -3.43 16.27 -8.41
CA PRO A 89 -3.57 16.99 -9.68
C PRO A 89 -4.61 18.11 -9.59
N ARG A 90 -4.20 19.35 -9.96
CA ARG A 90 -5.03 20.55 -9.80
C ARG A 90 -6.38 20.44 -10.50
N GLU A 91 -6.42 19.86 -11.69
CA GLU A 91 -7.67 19.63 -12.43
C GLU A 91 -8.61 18.67 -11.71
N SER A 92 -8.09 17.58 -11.12
CA SER A 92 -8.89 16.64 -10.34
C SER A 92 -9.40 17.28 -9.06
N TYR A 93 -8.60 18.11 -8.41
CA TYR A 93 -9.02 18.88 -7.24
C TYR A 93 -10.17 19.85 -7.60
N ASN A 94 -10.02 20.62 -8.69
CA ASN A 94 -11.05 21.56 -9.15
C ASN A 94 -12.35 20.86 -9.53
N LYS A 95 -12.28 19.61 -10.01
CA LYS A 95 -13.44 18.76 -10.34
C LYS A 95 -13.96 17.94 -9.16
N ALA A 96 -13.40 18.13 -7.97
CA ALA A 96 -13.72 17.36 -6.76
C ALA A 96 -13.61 15.82 -6.94
N GLU A 97 -12.73 15.37 -7.83
CA GLU A 97 -12.53 13.95 -8.12
C GLU A 97 -11.76 13.28 -6.99
N SER A 98 -12.36 12.32 -6.32
CA SER A 98 -11.77 11.59 -5.21
C SER A 98 -11.66 10.11 -5.53
N GLY A 99 -10.73 9.42 -4.87
CA GLY A 99 -10.56 7.99 -5.08
C GLY A 99 -9.29 7.44 -4.48
N LYS A 100 -9.22 6.11 -4.45
CA LYS A 100 -8.06 5.36 -3.96
C LYS A 100 -7.36 4.69 -5.15
N VAL A 101 -6.05 4.84 -5.26
CA VAL A 101 -5.23 4.14 -6.25
C VAL A 101 -4.33 3.15 -5.53
N LEU A 102 -4.43 1.87 -5.87
CA LEU A 102 -3.50 0.85 -5.40
C LEU A 102 -2.47 0.59 -6.49
N VAL A 103 -1.20 0.84 -6.18
CA VAL A 103 -0.07 0.65 -7.10
C VAL A 103 0.85 -0.42 -6.53
N VAL A 104 1.38 -1.29 -7.40
CA VAL A 104 2.52 -2.14 -7.08
C VAL A 104 3.76 -1.60 -7.76
N MET A 105 4.80 -1.36 -6.97
CA MET A 105 6.12 -0.97 -7.46
C MET A 105 7.14 -2.05 -7.13
N SER A 106 8.10 -2.30 -8.01
CA SER A 106 9.18 -3.26 -7.76
C SER A 106 10.51 -2.52 -7.66
N VAL A 107 11.25 -2.76 -6.59
CA VAL A 107 12.55 -2.14 -6.32
C VAL A 107 13.61 -3.23 -6.23
N ASP A 108 14.82 -2.98 -6.73
CA ASP A 108 15.95 -3.89 -6.59
C ASP A 108 16.74 -3.65 -5.28
N LYS A 109 17.71 -4.53 -5.00
CA LYS A 109 18.60 -4.38 -3.84
C LYS A 109 19.38 -3.07 -3.77
N THR A 110 19.61 -2.40 -4.91
CA THR A 110 20.34 -1.13 -4.99
C THR A 110 19.44 0.08 -4.74
N GLY A 111 18.12 -0.12 -4.71
CA GLY A 111 17.13 0.95 -4.58
C GLY A 111 16.62 1.46 -5.94
N LYS A 112 17.02 0.86 -7.06
CA LYS A 112 16.52 1.22 -8.39
C LYS A 112 15.08 0.73 -8.56
N LEU A 113 14.24 1.61 -9.10
CA LEU A 113 12.89 1.28 -9.50
C LEU A 113 12.92 0.42 -10.76
N ILE A 114 12.35 -0.79 -10.69
CA ILE A 114 12.29 -1.76 -11.80
C ILE A 114 11.00 -1.58 -12.59
N SER A 115 9.86 -1.51 -11.89
CA SER A 115 8.54 -1.45 -12.52
C SER A 115 7.50 -0.79 -11.62
N VAL A 116 6.45 -0.25 -12.24
CA VAL A 116 5.28 0.35 -11.58
C VAL A 116 4.03 -0.03 -12.33
N SER A 117 3.06 -0.65 -11.64
CA SER A 117 1.79 -1.09 -12.21
C SER A 117 0.63 -0.72 -11.29
N ILE A 118 -0.48 -0.27 -11.85
CA ILE A 118 -1.71 -0.03 -11.07
C ILE A 118 -2.42 -1.37 -10.89
N LEU A 119 -2.69 -1.74 -9.64
CA LEU A 119 -3.50 -2.90 -9.27
C LEU A 119 -4.99 -2.53 -9.19
N LYS A 120 -5.31 -1.36 -8.63
CA LYS A 120 -6.69 -0.85 -8.53
C LYS A 120 -6.69 0.62 -8.90
N SER A 121 -7.44 0.97 -9.95
CA SER A 121 -7.63 2.35 -10.40
C SER A 121 -8.57 3.11 -9.45
N SER A 122 -8.38 4.42 -9.35
CA SER A 122 -9.33 5.32 -8.69
C SER A 122 -10.62 5.55 -9.49
N GLY A 123 -10.67 5.14 -10.75
CA GLY A 123 -11.71 5.54 -11.70
C GLY A 123 -11.40 6.86 -12.43
N PHE A 124 -10.36 7.60 -12.03
CA PHE A 124 -9.94 8.84 -12.66
C PHE A 124 -8.50 8.76 -13.14
N LYS A 125 -8.31 8.83 -14.47
CA LYS A 125 -6.99 8.70 -15.11
C LYS A 125 -5.94 9.70 -14.55
N ARG A 126 -6.36 10.92 -14.25
CA ARG A 126 -5.47 11.96 -13.68
C ARG A 126 -4.93 11.60 -12.30
N LEU A 127 -5.74 10.99 -11.44
CA LEU A 127 -5.32 10.53 -10.11
C LEU A 127 -4.37 9.33 -10.21
N ASP A 128 -4.68 8.40 -11.12
CA ASP A 128 -3.88 7.22 -11.42
C ASP A 128 -2.49 7.61 -11.97
N GLU A 129 -2.43 8.53 -12.92
CA GLU A 129 -1.21 9.10 -13.47
C GLU A 129 -0.42 9.87 -12.41
N GLY A 130 -1.10 10.65 -11.56
CA GLY A 130 -0.48 11.34 -10.43
C GLY A 130 0.20 10.37 -9.45
N ALA A 131 -0.44 9.23 -9.15
CA ALA A 131 0.11 8.19 -8.28
C ALA A 131 1.34 7.52 -8.90
N LYS A 132 1.28 7.15 -10.20
CA LYS A 132 2.44 6.61 -10.93
C LYS A 132 3.59 7.62 -10.98
N SER A 133 3.28 8.87 -11.30
CA SER A 133 4.27 9.96 -11.41
C SER A 133 4.98 10.20 -10.08
N ALA A 134 4.26 10.17 -8.95
CA ALA A 134 4.85 10.31 -7.63
C ALA A 134 5.86 9.20 -7.32
N ILE A 135 5.57 7.95 -7.68
CA ILE A 135 6.51 6.81 -7.50
C ILE A 135 7.74 6.98 -8.40
N ILE A 136 7.54 7.30 -9.68
CA ILE A 136 8.64 7.44 -10.63
C ILE A 136 9.56 8.61 -10.24
N THR A 137 8.97 9.75 -9.87
CA THR A 137 9.71 10.98 -9.48
C THR A 137 10.43 10.82 -8.15
N ALA A 138 9.91 9.99 -7.24
CA ALA A 138 10.57 9.69 -5.96
C ALA A 138 11.81 8.78 -6.11
N ALA A 139 11.98 8.12 -7.25
CA ALA A 139 13.15 7.29 -7.54
C ALA A 139 14.43 8.16 -7.68
N PRO A 140 15.61 7.62 -7.34
CA PRO A 140 15.86 6.28 -6.81
C PRO A 140 15.50 6.14 -5.32
N TYR A 141 15.21 4.93 -4.87
CA TYR A 141 14.92 4.63 -3.46
C TYR A 141 16.20 4.26 -2.68
N PRO A 142 16.17 4.25 -1.33
CA PRO A 142 17.30 3.77 -0.55
C PRO A 142 17.62 2.30 -0.91
N PRO A 143 18.90 1.90 -0.85
CA PRO A 143 19.27 0.50 -1.04
C PRO A 143 18.72 -0.37 0.10
N PHE A 144 18.61 -1.68 -0.14
CA PHE A 144 18.11 -2.61 0.86
C PHE A 144 19.04 -2.65 2.09
N PRO A 145 18.48 -2.77 3.30
CA PRO A 145 19.28 -3.01 4.50
C PRO A 145 20.18 -4.24 4.33
N LYS A 146 21.42 -4.15 4.83
CA LYS A 146 22.40 -5.26 4.78
C LYS A 146 21.90 -6.55 5.45
N SER A 147 20.90 -6.45 6.35
CA SER A 147 20.25 -7.59 6.99
C SER A 147 19.44 -8.46 6.04
N TRP A 148 19.03 -7.95 4.87
CA TRP A 148 18.25 -8.68 3.88
C TRP A 148 19.14 -9.38 2.84
N LYS A 149 20.08 -10.22 3.31
CA LYS A 149 21.16 -10.80 2.50
C LYS A 149 20.72 -11.47 1.19
N TYR A 150 19.55 -12.12 1.20
CA TYR A 150 19.06 -12.89 0.05
C TYR A 150 18.05 -12.15 -0.81
N LEU A 151 17.51 -11.01 -0.34
CA LEU A 151 16.46 -10.29 -1.04
C LEU A 151 17.05 -9.47 -2.19
N LYS A 152 16.70 -9.82 -3.42
CA LYS A 152 17.15 -9.15 -4.65
C LYS A 152 16.12 -8.16 -5.17
N LYS A 153 14.83 -8.48 -5.01
CA LYS A 153 13.71 -7.68 -5.50
C LYS A 153 12.60 -7.61 -4.46
N LEU A 154 11.99 -6.44 -4.33
CA LEU A 154 10.90 -6.20 -3.39
C LEU A 154 9.75 -5.52 -4.14
N ASN A 155 8.61 -6.18 -4.17
CA ASN A 155 7.35 -5.63 -4.66
C ASN A 155 6.64 -4.96 -3.49
N ILE A 156 6.32 -3.70 -3.62
CA ILE A 156 5.71 -2.88 -2.58
C ILE A 156 4.35 -2.42 -3.08
N LYS A 157 3.29 -2.77 -2.34
CA LYS A 157 1.95 -2.24 -2.60
C LYS A 157 1.81 -0.88 -1.91
N VAL A 158 1.50 0.16 -2.67
CA VAL A 158 1.35 1.54 -2.20
C VAL A 158 -0.08 1.99 -2.45
N LEU A 159 -0.77 2.42 -1.39
CA LEU A 159 -2.11 2.98 -1.46
C LEU A 159 -2.05 4.51 -1.44
N PHE A 160 -2.55 5.13 -2.50
CA PHE A 160 -2.79 6.56 -2.58
C PHE A 160 -4.27 6.83 -2.33
N ALA A 161 -4.57 7.79 -1.46
CA ALA A 161 -5.93 8.24 -1.20
C ALA A 161 -6.04 9.72 -1.53
N TYR A 162 -6.79 10.04 -2.58
CA TYR A 162 -7.12 11.41 -2.95
C TYR A 162 -8.50 11.74 -2.39
N MET A 163 -8.54 12.66 -1.45
CA MET A 163 -9.78 13.19 -0.88
C MET A 163 -9.71 14.71 -0.95
N PRO A 164 -10.69 15.40 -1.55
CA PRO A 164 -10.80 16.84 -1.43
C PRO A 164 -11.00 17.14 0.06
N GLY A 165 -10.12 17.96 0.63
CA GLY A 165 -10.22 18.32 2.04
C GLY A 165 -11.59 18.94 2.32
N THR A 166 -12.36 18.35 3.23
CA THR A 166 -13.61 18.94 3.70
C THR A 166 -13.26 20.10 4.62
N TRP A 167 -13.49 21.31 4.15
CA TRP A 167 -13.37 22.49 4.98
C TRP A 167 -14.57 22.58 5.92
N ASN A 168 -14.52 21.89 7.06
CA ASN A 168 -15.47 22.12 8.15
C ASN A 168 -14.93 23.25 9.03
N PHE A 169 -15.33 24.48 8.73
CA PHE A 169 -15.36 25.54 9.73
C PHE A 169 -16.67 25.41 10.52
N ARG A 170 -16.59 25.31 11.84
CA ARG A 170 -17.67 25.68 12.76
C ARG A 170 -17.12 26.65 13.78
#